data_AF-A0A2A3A0W3-F1
#
_entry.id   AF-A0A2A3A0W3-F1
#
_cell.length_a   1.000
_cell.length_b   1.000
_cell.length_c   1.000
_cell.angle_alpha   90.00
_cell.angle_beta   90.00
_cell.angle_gamma   90.00
#
_symmetry.space_group_name_H-M   'P 1'
#
loop_
_entity.id
_entity.type
_entity.pdbx_description
1 polymer ?
#
loop_
_entity_poly.entity_id
_entity_poly.type
_entity_poly.pdbx_seq_one_letter_code
_entity_poly.pdbx_strand_id
1 'polypeptide(L)'
;MAPFIAAAVEISDPQHPARVRAREYKTSVAARLSETAREAGAADPELLGEQLALLFDGASVRTRALGSDAFPTAAGIVAALVEHAIPPTAR
;
A
#
# COMPACT_ATOMS: atom_id res chain seq x y z
N MET A 1 -7.72 -5.57 8.84
CA MET A 1 -6.47 -6.16 9.31
C MET A 1 -6.13 -7.48 8.64
N ALA A 2 -5.40 -7.42 7.53
CA ALA A 2 -4.67 -8.59 7.05
C ALA A 2 -3.81 -9.16 8.20
N PRO A 3 -3.62 -10.50 8.30
CA PRO A 3 -2.94 -11.13 9.43
C PRO A 3 -1.53 -10.57 9.71
N PHE A 4 -0.85 -10.05 8.68
CA PHE A 4 0.46 -9.41 8.81
C PHE A 4 0.42 -8.05 9.52
N ILE A 5 -0.66 -7.27 9.37
CA ILE A 5 -0.84 -6.02 10.12
C ILE A 5 -1.11 -6.33 11.60
N ALA A 6 -1.88 -7.38 11.87
CA ALA A 6 -2.15 -7.84 13.24
C ALA A 6 -0.85 -8.26 13.93
N ALA A 7 -0.06 -9.12 13.28
CA ALA A 7 1.22 -9.60 13.80
C ALA A 7 2.23 -8.45 14.05
N ALA A 8 2.21 -7.40 13.23
CA ALA A 8 3.06 -6.23 13.43
C ALA A 8 2.68 -5.39 14.65
N VAL A 9 1.40 -5.38 15.04
CA VAL A 9 0.85 -4.58 16.14
C VAL A 9 0.83 -5.35 17.46
N GLU A 10 0.50 -6.65 17.43
CA GLU A 10 0.28 -7.47 18.63
C GLU A 10 1.59 -8.02 19.22
N ILE A 11 2.67 -8.11 18.44
CA ILE A 11 3.95 -8.69 18.87
C ILE A 11 4.94 -7.57 19.20
N SER A 12 5.38 -7.46 20.45
CA SER A 12 6.26 -6.35 20.86
C SER A 12 7.73 -6.53 20.46
N ASP A 13 8.22 -7.76 20.34
CA ASP A 13 9.61 -8.05 19.95
C ASP A 13 9.84 -7.82 18.44
N PRO A 14 10.70 -6.86 18.04
CA PRO A 14 10.96 -6.56 16.63
C PRO A 14 11.70 -7.67 15.89
N GLN A 15 12.41 -8.56 16.60
CA GLN A 15 13.13 -9.68 16.02
C GLN A 15 12.28 -10.96 15.96
N HIS A 16 11.03 -10.92 16.44
CA HIS A 16 10.14 -12.06 16.37
C HIS A 16 9.90 -12.46 14.90
N PRO A 17 10.05 -13.76 14.52
CA PRO A 17 9.98 -14.20 13.12
C PRO A 17 8.70 -13.79 12.39
N ALA A 18 7.56 -13.72 13.09
CA ALA A 18 6.31 -13.25 12.49
C ALA A 18 6.32 -11.75 12.15
N ARG A 19 7.02 -10.91 12.93
CA ARG A 19 7.17 -9.48 12.63
C ARG A 19 8.14 -9.22 11.50
N VAL A 20 9.23 -9.97 11.45
CA VAL A 20 10.17 -9.93 10.33
C VAL A 20 9.42 -10.27 9.03
N ARG A 21 8.69 -11.38 9.01
CA ARG A 21 7.86 -11.76 7.83
C ARG A 21 6.79 -10.73 7.49
N ALA A 22 6.13 -10.16 8.49
CA ALA A 22 5.15 -9.10 8.26
C ALA A 22 5.80 -7.87 7.59
N ARG A 23 6.98 -7.46 8.08
CA ARG A 23 7.76 -6.36 7.50
C ARG A 23 8.17 -6.66 6.07
N GLU A 24 8.78 -7.82 5.82
CA GLU A 24 9.20 -8.26 4.49
C GLU A 24 8.03 -8.27 3.50
N TYR A 25 6.88 -8.81 3.91
CA TYR A 25 5.67 -8.79 3.12
C TYR A 25 5.25 -7.36 2.76
N LYS A 26 5.16 -6.46 3.74
CA LYS A 26 4.78 -5.05 3.50
C LYS A 26 5.75 -4.33 2.58
N THR A 27 7.05 -4.50 2.79
CA THR A 27 8.07 -3.95 1.90
C THR A 27 7.94 -4.52 0.48
N SER A 28 7.65 -5.82 0.33
CA SER A 28 7.45 -6.43 -0.99
C SER A 28 6.21 -5.90 -1.72
N VAL A 29 5.15 -5.53 -0.99
CA VAL A 29 3.94 -4.94 -1.58
C VAL A 29 4.26 -3.57 -2.17
N ALA A 30 4.93 -2.70 -1.41
CA ALA A 30 5.36 -1.39 -1.90
C ALA A 30 6.32 -1.52 -3.11
N ALA A 31 7.28 -2.44 -3.06
CA ALA A 31 8.19 -2.68 -4.17
C ALA A 31 7.48 -3.12 -5.45
N ARG A 32 6.50 -4.03 -5.36
CA ARG A 32 5.70 -4.47 -6.51
C ARG A 32 4.85 -3.35 -7.10
N LEU A 33 4.24 -2.53 -6.25
CA LEU A 33 3.46 -1.37 -6.69
C LEU A 33 4.36 -0.33 -7.37
N SER A 34 5.57 -0.13 -6.85
CA SER A 34 6.56 0.76 -7.47
C SER A 34 7.00 0.25 -8.85
N GLU A 35 7.16 -1.07 -9.02
CA GLU A 35 7.46 -1.65 -10.33
C GLU A 35 6.33 -1.40 -11.33
N THR A 36 5.09 -1.68 -10.94
CA THR A 36 3.92 -1.40 -11.78
C THR A 36 3.80 0.09 -12.11
N ALA A 37 4.09 0.98 -11.15
CA ALA A 37 4.13 2.42 -11.40
C ALA A 37 5.19 2.81 -12.44
N ARG A 38 6.35 2.16 -12.41
CA ARG A 38 7.43 2.40 -13.38
C ARG A 38 7.06 1.91 -14.77
N GLU A 39 6.48 0.73 -14.87
CA GLU A 39 5.96 0.19 -16.13
C GLU A 39 4.88 1.10 -16.74
N ALA A 40 4.08 1.77 -15.89
CA ALA A 40 3.08 2.74 -16.30
C ALA A 40 3.65 4.14 -16.63
N GLY A 41 4.94 4.37 -16.43
CA GLY A 41 5.61 5.63 -16.74
C GLY A 41 5.40 6.73 -15.68
N ALA A 42 5.11 6.37 -14.43
CA ALA A 42 4.99 7.34 -13.35
C ALA A 42 6.28 8.18 -13.20
N ALA A 43 6.12 9.48 -12.92
CA ALA A 43 7.25 10.40 -12.76
C ALA A 43 8.11 10.08 -11.51
N ASP A 44 7.48 9.55 -10.46
CA ASP A 44 8.13 9.07 -9.24
C ASP A 44 7.50 7.72 -8.83
N PRO A 45 7.97 6.60 -9.43
CA PRO A 45 7.40 5.28 -9.18
C PRO A 45 7.50 4.82 -7.73
N GLU A 46 8.60 5.16 -7.05
CA GLU A 46 8.86 4.79 -5.66
C GLU A 46 7.88 5.51 -4.72
N LEU A 47 7.65 6.82 -4.93
CA LEU A 47 6.66 7.56 -4.15
C LEU A 47 5.25 7.03 -4.39
N LEU A 48 4.87 6.80 -5.66
CA LEU A 48 3.54 6.29 -5.98
C LEU A 48 3.33 4.91 -5.35
N GLY A 49 4.31 4.00 -5.49
CA GLY A 49 4.22 2.65 -4.92
C GLY A 49 4.02 2.65 -3.40
N GLU A 50 4.74 3.51 -2.68
CA GLU A 50 4.59 3.66 -1.22
C GLU A 50 3.23 4.24 -0.83
N GLN A 51 2.73 5.25 -1.55
CA GLN A 51 1.40 5.83 -1.32
C GLN A 51 0.29 4.80 -1.51
N LEU A 52 0.39 3.97 -2.56
CA LEU A 52 -0.56 2.90 -2.84
C LEU A 52 -0.53 1.81 -1.75
N ALA A 53 0.67 1.43 -1.28
CA ALA A 53 0.83 0.48 -0.18
C ALA A 53 0.22 1.00 1.13
N LEU A 54 0.46 2.28 1.45
CA LEU A 54 -0.12 2.94 2.62
C LEU A 54 -1.65 2.96 2.56
N LEU A 55 -2.23 3.30 1.41
CA LEU A 55 -3.69 3.31 1.23
C LEU A 55 -4.30 1.91 1.36
N PHE A 56 -3.65 0.89 0.81
CA PHE A 56 -4.09 -0.50 0.95
C PHE A 56 -4.14 -0.94 2.42
N ASP A 57 -3.13 -0.57 3.20
CA ASP A 57 -3.04 -0.87 4.62
C ASP A 57 -4.06 -0.07 5.43
N GLY A 58 -4.18 1.23 5.16
CA GLY A 58 -5.15 2.11 5.78
C GLY A 58 -6.59 1.68 5.54
N ALA A 59 -6.93 1.31 4.31
CA ALA A 59 -8.25 0.77 3.96
C ALA A 59 -8.54 -0.53 4.73
N SER A 60 -7.57 -1.43 4.77
CA SER A 60 -7.68 -2.70 5.50
C SER A 60 -7.92 -2.51 7.01
N VAL A 61 -7.27 -1.52 7.62
CA VAL A 61 -7.45 -1.18 9.05
C VAL A 61 -8.80 -0.51 9.25
N ARG A 62 -9.12 0.51 8.46
CA ARG A 62 -10.36 1.29 8.57
C ARG A 62 -11.60 0.43 8.36
N THR A 63 -11.59 -0.49 7.39
CA THR A 63 -12.69 -1.41 7.15
C THR A 63 -13.01 -2.25 8.38
N ARG A 64 -11.98 -2.75 9.08
CA ARG A 64 -12.18 -3.52 10.31
C ARG A 64 -12.57 -2.64 11.50
N ALA A 65 -11.96 -1.47 11.65
CA ALA A 65 -12.23 -0.58 12.78
C ALA A 65 -13.66 -0.03 12.75
N LEU A 66 -14.21 0.23 11.57
CA LEU A 66 -15.55 0.81 11.40
C LEU A 66 -16.62 -0.21 11.06
N GLY A 67 -16.26 -1.47 10.79
CA GLY A 67 -17.20 -2.50 10.35
C GLY A 67 -17.88 -2.19 9.01
N SER A 68 -17.31 -1.31 8.19
CA SER A 68 -17.86 -0.86 6.91
C SER A 68 -16.77 -0.81 5.85
N ASP A 69 -17.09 -1.12 4.59
CA ASP A 69 -16.08 -1.21 3.54
C ASP A 69 -15.49 0.16 3.16
N ALA A 70 -14.19 0.35 3.41
CA ALA A 70 -13.44 1.55 3.07
C ALA A 70 -12.72 1.45 1.71
N PHE A 71 -12.70 0.29 1.05
CA PHE A 71 -12.00 0.11 -0.23
C PHE A 71 -12.53 0.97 -1.37
N PRO A 72 -13.84 1.25 -1.52
CA PRO A 72 -14.33 2.15 -2.56
C PRO A 72 -13.75 3.57 -2.44
N THR A 73 -13.65 4.10 -1.21
CA THR A 73 -13.02 5.40 -0.97
C THR A 73 -11.52 5.36 -1.29
N ALA A 74 -10.82 4.31 -0.86
CA ALA A 74 -9.39 4.15 -1.16
C ALA A 74 -9.13 4.06 -2.67
N ALA A 75 -9.98 3.34 -3.42
CA ALA A 75 -9.89 3.24 -4.87
C ALA A 75 -10.02 4.60 -5.57
N GLY A 76 -10.93 5.47 -5.09
CA GLY A 76 -11.05 6.83 -5.61
C GLY A 76 -9.78 7.67 -5.39
N ILE A 77 -9.14 7.53 -4.22
CA ILE A 77 -7.88 8.22 -3.92
C ILE A 77 -6.75 7.67 -4.81
N VAL A 78 -6.66 6.35 -4.95
CA VAL A 78 -5.69 5.69 -5.82
C VAL A 78 -5.81 6.19 -7.26
N ALA A 79 -7.03 6.29 -7.80
CA ALA A 79 -7.26 6.78 -9.15
C ALA A 79 -6.71 8.21 -9.33
N ALA A 80 -6.98 9.11 -8.38
CA ALA A 80 -6.46 10.47 -8.42
C ALA A 80 -4.93 10.54 -8.32
N LEU A 81 -4.30 9.70 -7.50
CA LEU A 81 -2.84 9.63 -7.39
C LEU A 81 -2.21 9.12 -8.69
N VAL A 82 -2.77 8.07 -9.29
CA VAL A 82 -2.28 7.50 -10.55
C VAL A 82 -2.40 8.50 -11.69
N GLU A 83 -3.55 9.19 -11.80
CA GLU A 83 -3.77 10.24 -12.81
C GLU A 83 -2.75 11.38 -12.67
N HIS A 84 -2.42 11.78 -11.43
CA HIS A 84 -1.43 12.82 -11.20
C HIS A 84 0.01 12.36 -11.45
N ALA A 85 0.32 11.10 -11.14
CA ALA A 85 1.68 10.57 -11.19
C ALA A 85 2.12 10.18 -12.61
N ILE A 86 1.18 9.84 -13.50
CA ILE A 86 1.48 9.46 -14.89
C ILE A 86 1.37 10.70 -15.78
N PRO A 87 2.48 11.22 -16.31
CA PRO A 87 2.44 12.36 -17.22
C PRO A 87 1.66 11.99 -18.50
N PRO A 88 0.92 12.93 -19.10
CA PRO A 88 0.27 12.69 -20.37
C PRO A 88 1.34 12.30 -21.39
N THR A 89 1.13 11.18 -22.08
CA THR A 89 2.05 10.71 -23.12
C THR A 89 2.25 11.83 -24.12
N ALA A 90 3.48 12.32 -24.26
CA ALA A 90 3.82 13.27 -25.32
C ALA A 90 3.46 12.60 -26.65
N ARG A 91 2.45 13.14 -27.34
CA ARG A 91 2.08 12.75 -28.70
C ARG A 91 3.09 13.29 -29.70
#